data_AF-A0A959H8N3-F1
#
_entry.id   AF-A0A959H8N3-F1
#
_cell.length_a   1.000
_cell.length_b   1.000
_cell.length_c   1.000
_cell.angle_alpha   90.00
_cell.angle_beta   90.00
_cell.angle_gamma   90.00
#
_symmetry.space_group_name_H-M   'P 1'
#
loop_
_entity.id
_entity.type
_entity.pdbx_description
1 polymer ?
#
loop_
_entity_poly.entity_id
_entity_poly.type
_entity_poly.pdbx_seq_one_letter_code
_entity_poly.pdbx_strand_id
1 'polypeptide(L)'
;MALREEFPPAGSDYMGGESDGYEYRTVFAGSNLETTYEMVRQFLKEEGYGEVPIPASAEELKLFRLPTRNKQILLFEDNGYVHNPVRILFPLDRRKRASLILCLYNEKDPQHLLKFHRVLERTGRQERGG
;
A
#
# COMPACT_ATOMS: atom_id res chain seq x y z
N MET A 1 12.58 -12.91 9.97
CA MET A 1 11.24 -13.50 9.90
C MET A 1 10.45 -12.74 8.85
N ALA A 2 9.39 -13.34 8.30
CA ALA A 2 8.55 -12.66 7.32
C ALA A 2 7.73 -11.55 7.99
N LEU A 3 7.49 -10.44 7.29
CA LEU A 3 6.73 -9.28 7.79
C LEU A 3 5.36 -9.66 8.34
N ARG A 4 4.69 -10.63 7.72
CA ARG A 4 3.37 -11.10 8.17
C ARG A 4 3.42 -11.79 9.53
N GLU A 5 4.53 -12.44 9.85
CA GLU A 5 4.73 -13.12 11.13
C GLU A 5 5.21 -12.15 12.20
N GLU A 6 6.19 -11.31 11.87
CA GLU A 6 6.81 -10.36 12.77
C GLU A 6 6.80 -8.97 12.13
N PHE A 7 5.74 -8.20 12.44
CA PHE A 7 5.56 -6.88 11.87
C PHE A 7 6.56 -5.88 12.48
N PRO A 8 7.25 -5.06 11.67
CA PRO A 8 8.31 -4.19 12.13
C PRO A 8 7.78 -3.13 13.11
N PRO A 9 8.48 -2.88 14.24
CA PRO A 9 8.07 -1.88 15.20
C PRO A 9 8.16 -0.46 14.62
N ALA A 10 7.51 0.49 15.29
CA ALA A 10 7.54 1.89 14.89
C ALA A 10 8.97 2.45 14.84
N GLY A 11 9.30 3.15 13.76
CA GLY A 11 10.61 3.77 13.55
C GLY A 11 11.73 2.81 13.14
N SER A 12 11.44 1.52 12.92
CA SER A 12 12.43 0.61 12.35
C SER A 12 12.54 0.80 10.84
N ASP A 13 13.77 0.76 10.33
CA ASP A 13 14.05 0.55 8.91
C ASP A 13 14.06 -0.97 8.64
N TYR A 14 13.23 -1.43 7.72
CA TYR A 14 13.21 -2.82 7.28
C TYR A 14 13.27 -2.86 5.76
N MET A 15 14.36 -3.40 5.21
CA MET A 15 14.58 -3.54 3.76
C MET A 15 14.34 -2.23 2.98
N GLY A 16 14.75 -1.08 3.54
CA GLY A 16 14.58 0.24 2.91
C GLY A 16 13.14 0.77 2.92
N GLY A 17 12.26 0.16 3.71
CA GLY A 17 10.94 0.67 4.03
C GLY A 17 10.85 1.15 5.48
N GLU A 18 9.85 2.00 5.73
CA GLU A 18 9.58 2.61 7.03
C GLU A 18 8.34 1.96 7.65
N SER A 19 8.36 1.69 8.95
CA SER A 19 7.20 1.21 9.72
C SER A 19 6.80 2.20 10.80
N ASP A 20 5.50 2.43 10.96
CA ASP A 20 4.94 3.12 12.14
C ASP A 20 4.41 2.15 13.21
N GLY A 21 4.68 0.85 13.05
CA GLY A 21 4.17 -0.23 13.90
C GLY A 21 2.81 -0.79 13.45
N TYR A 22 2.13 -0.11 12.52
CA TYR A 22 0.86 -0.53 11.93
C TYR A 22 0.91 -0.60 10.40
N GLU A 23 1.45 0.42 9.73
CA GLU A 23 1.76 0.45 8.30
C GLU A 23 3.27 0.31 8.10
N TYR A 24 3.66 -0.66 7.26
CA TYR A 24 4.99 -0.73 6.66
C TYR A 24 4.89 -0.23 5.23
N ARG A 25 5.74 0.72 4.86
CA ARG A 25 5.71 1.40 3.56
C ARG A 25 7.07 1.40 2.89
N THR A 26 7.12 0.94 1.65
CA THR A 26 8.35 0.91 0.84
C THR A 26 8.09 1.31 -0.62
N VAL A 27 9.16 1.64 -1.35
CA VAL A 27 9.09 2.06 -2.76
C VAL A 27 9.94 1.12 -3.61
N PHE A 28 9.30 0.50 -4.60
CA PHE A 28 9.98 -0.27 -5.64
C PHE A 28 10.17 0.59 -6.88
N ALA A 29 11.35 0.56 -7.48
CA ALA A 29 11.65 1.25 -8.73
C ALA A 29 12.49 0.35 -9.64
N GLY A 30 11.96 0.02 -10.81
CA GLY A 30 12.62 -0.81 -11.81
C GLY A 30 12.82 -0.07 -13.13
N SER A 31 13.26 -0.79 -14.16
CA SER A 31 13.43 -0.25 -15.52
C SER A 31 12.10 0.15 -16.18
N ASN A 32 11.03 -0.57 -15.87
CA ASN A 32 9.67 -0.31 -16.33
C ASN A 32 8.66 -0.83 -15.30
N LEU A 33 7.37 -0.54 -15.51
CA LEU A 33 6.31 -0.94 -14.56
C LEU A 33 6.18 -2.46 -14.39
N GLU A 34 6.42 -3.23 -15.44
CA GLU A 34 6.33 -4.71 -15.39
C GLU A 34 7.41 -5.28 -14.47
N THR A 35 8.67 -4.88 -14.68
CA THR A 35 9.78 -5.25 -13.80
C THR A 35 9.51 -4.84 -12.35
N THR A 36 9.01 -3.61 -12.13
CA THR A 36 8.68 -3.14 -10.79
C THR A 36 7.55 -3.93 -10.15
N TYR A 37 6.55 -4.32 -10.94
CA TYR A 37 5.43 -5.09 -10.43
C TYR A 37 5.87 -6.51 -10.04
N GLU A 38 6.71 -7.15 -10.85
CA GLU A 38 7.27 -8.46 -10.50
C GLU A 38 8.11 -8.41 -9.22
N MET A 39 8.88 -7.34 -8.99
CA MET A 39 9.57 -7.12 -7.71
C MET A 39 8.60 -7.07 -6.52
N VAL A 40 7.48 -6.35 -6.67
CA VAL A 40 6.43 -6.29 -5.63
C VAL A 40 5.81 -7.67 -5.39
N ARG A 41 5.50 -8.42 -6.45
CA ARG A 41 4.91 -9.77 -6.33
C ARG A 41 5.85 -10.75 -5.63
N GLN A 42 7.13 -10.71 -5.99
CA GLN A 42 8.16 -11.54 -5.35
C GLN A 42 8.28 -11.19 -3.86
N PHE A 43 8.39 -9.90 -3.53
CA PHE A 43 8.44 -9.44 -2.15
C PHE A 43 7.22 -9.88 -1.35
N LEU A 44 6.00 -9.70 -1.88
CA LEU A 44 4.77 -10.15 -1.21
C LEU A 44 4.79 -11.65 -0.93
N LYS A 45 5.29 -12.47 -1.86
CA LYS A 45 5.39 -13.91 -1.69
C LYS A 45 6.40 -14.28 -0.58
N GLU A 46 7.58 -13.66 -0.59
CA GLU A 46 8.64 -13.89 0.40
C GLU A 46 8.21 -13.47 1.80
N GLU A 47 7.45 -12.38 1.90
CA GLU A 47 6.99 -11.79 3.16
C GLU A 47 5.68 -12.38 3.70
N GLY A 48 5.17 -13.46 3.11
CA GLY A 48 4.02 -14.22 3.60
C GLY A 48 2.65 -13.75 3.08
N TYR A 49 2.61 -12.83 2.12
CA TYR A 49 1.40 -12.29 1.49
C TYR A 49 1.11 -12.90 0.11
N GLY A 50 1.76 -14.01 -0.26
CA GLY A 50 1.60 -14.64 -1.57
C GLY A 50 0.18 -15.14 -1.90
N GLU A 51 -0.67 -15.35 -0.89
CA GLU A 51 -2.07 -15.78 -1.06
C GLU A 51 -3.05 -14.60 -1.18
N VAL A 52 -2.59 -13.37 -0.98
CA VAL A 52 -3.44 -12.18 -1.14
C VAL A 52 -3.79 -12.04 -2.63
N PRO A 53 -5.07 -11.93 -3.01
CA PRO A 53 -5.43 -11.70 -4.39
C PRO A 53 -4.87 -10.34 -4.83
N ILE A 54 -4.11 -10.34 -5.91
CA ILE A 54 -3.52 -9.16 -6.54
C ILE A 54 -3.74 -9.24 -8.06
N PRO A 55 -3.67 -8.13 -8.80
CA PRO A 55 -3.77 -8.14 -10.26
C PRO A 55 -2.83 -9.18 -10.90
N ALA A 56 -3.27 -9.85 -11.96
CA ALA A 56 -2.47 -10.91 -12.58
C ALA A 56 -1.24 -10.36 -13.32
N SER A 57 -1.28 -9.08 -13.73
CA SER A 57 -0.23 -8.43 -14.50
C SER A 57 -0.14 -6.93 -14.20
N ALA A 58 0.97 -6.33 -14.62
CA ALA A 58 1.15 -4.88 -14.58
C ALA A 58 0.12 -4.13 -15.45
N GLU A 59 -0.46 -4.77 -16.46
CA GLU A 59 -1.52 -4.19 -17.30
C GLU A 59 -2.85 -4.12 -16.55
N GLU A 60 -3.22 -5.19 -15.84
CA GLU A 60 -4.38 -5.16 -14.96
C GLU A 60 -4.20 -4.15 -13.83
N LEU A 61 -3.00 -4.07 -13.24
CA LEU A 61 -2.71 -3.08 -12.19
C LEU A 61 -2.93 -1.64 -12.68
N LYS A 62 -2.61 -1.33 -13.96
CA LYS A 62 -2.85 0.01 -14.53
C LYS A 62 -4.32 0.40 -14.53
N LEU A 63 -5.26 -0.56 -14.59
CA LEU A 63 -6.69 -0.27 -14.56
C LEU A 63 -7.15 0.34 -13.23
N PHE A 64 -6.39 0.12 -12.16
CA PHE A 64 -6.60 0.73 -10.84
C PHE A 64 -5.98 2.12 -10.70
N ARG A 65 -5.29 2.63 -11.74
CA ARG A 65 -4.72 3.97 -11.71
C ARG A 65 -5.82 5.00 -11.94
N LEU A 66 -5.92 5.99 -11.06
CA LEU A 66 -6.89 7.05 -11.23
C LEU A 66 -6.55 7.91 -12.46
N PRO A 67 -7.54 8.25 -13.31
CA PRO A 67 -7.31 9.01 -14.54
C PRO A 67 -6.99 10.49 -14.29
N THR A 68 -7.15 10.98 -13.06
CA THR A 68 -7.15 12.41 -12.71
C THR A 68 -5.94 12.84 -11.89
N ARG A 69 -5.55 14.12 -12.02
CA ARG A 69 -4.57 14.81 -11.15
C ARG A 69 -5.25 15.66 -10.07
N ASN A 70 -6.58 15.65 -10.01
CA ASN A 70 -7.30 16.48 -9.06
C ASN A 70 -7.00 15.97 -7.64
N LYS A 71 -6.20 16.74 -6.90
CA LYS A 71 -5.83 16.43 -5.51
C LYS A 71 -7.06 16.28 -4.61
N GLN A 72 -8.18 16.92 -4.95
CA GLN A 72 -9.45 16.74 -4.24
C GLN A 72 -10.01 15.33 -4.39
N ILE A 73 -9.90 14.71 -5.57
CA ILE A 73 -10.37 13.34 -5.80
C ILE A 73 -9.41 12.34 -5.13
N LEU A 74 -8.10 12.59 -5.21
CA LEU A 74 -7.06 11.80 -4.54
C LEU A 74 -7.13 11.83 -3.00
N LEU A 75 -7.87 12.77 -2.42
CA LEU A 75 -8.16 12.80 -0.98
C LEU A 75 -9.18 11.73 -0.57
N PHE A 76 -9.98 11.22 -1.51
CA PHE A 76 -11.06 10.26 -1.25
C PHE A 76 -10.78 8.87 -1.82
N GLU A 77 -9.92 8.76 -2.84
CA GLU A 77 -9.62 7.50 -3.53
C GLU A 77 -8.13 7.19 -3.56
N ASP A 78 -7.78 5.93 -3.32
CA ASP A 78 -6.41 5.45 -3.43
C ASP A 78 -6.03 5.30 -4.92
N ASN A 79 -4.88 5.87 -5.31
CA ASN A 79 -4.37 5.79 -6.68
C ASN A 79 -3.63 4.46 -6.92
N GLY A 80 -4.36 3.35 -6.92
CA GLY A 80 -3.80 2.02 -7.14
C GLY A 80 -4.68 0.90 -6.63
N TYR A 81 -4.11 -0.30 -6.53
CA TYR A 81 -4.81 -1.49 -6.07
C TYR A 81 -4.84 -1.55 -4.54
N VAL A 82 -6.01 -1.87 -3.97
CA VAL A 82 -6.23 -1.98 -2.53
C VAL A 82 -6.97 -3.27 -2.24
N HIS A 83 -6.33 -4.16 -1.49
CA HIS A 83 -6.95 -5.37 -0.98
C HIS A 83 -6.35 -5.73 0.36
N ASN A 84 -7.15 -5.81 1.41
CA ASN A 84 -6.68 -6.05 2.77
C ASN A 84 -5.74 -7.29 2.85
N PRO A 85 -4.51 -7.21 3.43
CA PRO A 85 -3.84 -6.07 4.10
C PRO A 85 -2.80 -5.34 3.23
N VAL A 86 -2.95 -5.34 1.91
CA VAL A 86 -2.00 -4.84 0.93
C VAL A 86 -2.55 -3.63 0.17
N ARG A 87 -1.71 -2.62 -0.06
CA ARG A 87 -1.93 -1.57 -1.07
C ARG A 87 -0.74 -1.47 -2.02
N ILE A 88 -1.03 -1.42 -3.31
CA ILE A 88 -0.05 -1.21 -4.37
C ILE A 88 -0.42 0.08 -5.09
N LEU A 89 0.29 1.17 -4.78
CA LEU A 89 -0.07 2.52 -5.17
C LEU A 89 0.88 3.08 -6.22
N PHE A 90 0.33 3.85 -7.14
CA PHE A 90 1.10 4.63 -8.10
C PHE A 90 1.52 5.97 -7.48
N PRO A 91 2.77 6.41 -7.68
CA PRO A 91 3.20 7.72 -7.25
C PRO A 91 2.42 8.82 -8.00
N LEU A 92 2.16 9.93 -7.32
CA LEU A 92 1.52 11.09 -7.94
C LEU A 92 2.44 11.78 -8.96
N ASP A 93 3.76 11.66 -8.80
CA ASP A 93 4.74 12.21 -9.73
C ASP A 93 4.83 11.34 -11.00
N ARG A 94 4.31 11.86 -12.11
CA ARG A 94 4.35 11.21 -13.44
C ARG A 94 5.75 10.99 -14.01
N ARG A 95 6.81 11.52 -13.41
CA ARG A 95 8.20 11.17 -13.78
C ARG A 95 8.59 9.80 -13.23
N LYS A 96 7.92 9.34 -12.17
CA LYS A 96 8.17 8.04 -11.52
C LYS A 96 7.24 6.94 -12.07
N ARG A 97 7.10 6.84 -13.41
CA ARG A 97 6.14 5.90 -14.04
C ARG A 97 6.47 4.43 -13.82
N ALA A 98 7.72 4.14 -13.55
CA ALA A 98 8.28 2.81 -13.29
C ALA A 98 8.52 2.57 -11.79
N SER A 99 7.82 3.29 -10.90
CA SER A 99 7.87 2.98 -9.48
C SER A 99 6.49 2.69 -8.92
N LEU A 100 6.45 1.87 -7.88
CA LEU A 100 5.26 1.53 -7.10
C LEU A 100 5.56 1.77 -5.63
N ILE A 101 4.54 2.21 -4.89
CA ILE A 101 4.57 2.30 -3.44
C ILE A 101 3.81 1.08 -2.92
N LEU A 102 4.47 0.27 -2.10
CA LEU A 102 3.84 -0.85 -1.41
C LEU A 102 3.57 -0.43 0.03
N CYS A 103 2.32 -0.56 0.47
CA CYS A 103 1.96 -0.48 1.89
C CYS A 103 1.42 -1.84 2.35
N LEU A 104 1.94 -2.31 3.47
CA LEU A 104 1.51 -3.52 4.18
C LEU A 104 1.01 -3.11 5.55
N TYR A 105 -0.07 -3.74 6.01
CA TYR A 105 -0.72 -3.39 7.26
C TYR A 105 -0.71 -4.54 8.25
N ASN A 106 -0.48 -4.23 9.52
CA ASN A 106 -0.40 -5.21 10.60
C ASN A 106 -1.78 -5.81 10.91
N GLU A 107 -2.04 -7.01 10.37
CA GLU A 107 -3.28 -7.76 10.59
C GLU A 107 -3.54 -8.10 12.08
N LYS A 108 -2.50 -8.08 12.92
CA LYS A 108 -2.61 -8.38 14.35
C LYS A 108 -3.10 -7.18 15.17
N ASP A 109 -3.19 -5.99 14.57
CA ASP A 109 -3.76 -4.82 15.25
C ASP A 109 -5.25 -5.06 15.54
N PRO A 110 -5.73 -4.90 16.79
CA PRO A 110 -7.13 -5.15 17.14
C PRO A 110 -8.14 -4.29 16.37
N GLN A 111 -7.70 -3.16 15.81
CA GLN A 111 -8.51 -2.24 15.04
C GLN A 111 -8.16 -2.26 13.54
N HIS A 112 -7.43 -3.28 13.08
CA HIS A 112 -6.91 -3.41 11.71
C HIS A 112 -7.94 -3.06 10.64
N LEU A 113 -9.11 -3.70 10.62
CA LEU A 113 -10.13 -3.44 9.61
C LEU A 113 -10.64 -1.99 9.63
N LEU A 114 -10.82 -1.41 10.83
CA LEU A 114 -11.32 -0.04 10.99
C LEU A 114 -10.27 0.99 10.56
N LYS A 115 -9.00 0.73 10.87
CA LYS A 115 -7.86 1.56 10.48
C LYS A 115 -7.59 1.45 8.97
N PHE A 116 -7.52 0.23 8.44
CA PHE A 116 -7.26 -0.05 7.02
C PHE A 116 -8.28 0.66 6.13
N HIS A 117 -9.57 0.55 6.45
CA HIS A 117 -10.64 1.21 5.68
C HIS A 117 -10.88 2.68 6.06
N ARG A 118 -10.00 3.30 6.86
CA ARG A 118 -10.08 4.71 7.29
C ARG A 118 -11.41 5.06 7.99
N VAL A 119 -12.06 4.09 8.65
CA VAL A 119 -13.33 4.29 9.36
C VAL A 119 -13.11 5.20 10.57
N LEU A 120 -12.07 4.94 11.37
CA LEU A 120 -11.77 5.73 12.57
C LEU A 120 -11.43 7.19 12.24
N GLU A 121 -10.76 7.44 11.12
CA GLU A 121 -10.46 8.80 10.66
C GLU A 121 -11.72 9.57 10.27
N ARG A 122 -12.71 8.88 9.69
CA ARG A 122 -14.00 9.47 9.31
C ARG A 122 -14.84 9.79 10.55
N THR A 123 -14.93 8.86 11.50
CA THR A 123 -15.70 9.04 12.73
C THR A 123 -15.09 10.12 13.64
N GLY A 124 -13.77 10.13 13.81
CA GLY A 124 -13.11 11.14 14.66
C GLY A 124 -13.19 12.58 14.11
N ARG A 125 -13.44 12.77 12.81
CA ARG A 125 -13.73 14.10 12.22
C ARG A 125 -15.16 14.55 12.51
N GLN A 126 -16.10 13.63 12.65
CA GLN A 126 -17.50 13.92 12.95
C GLN A 126 -17.68 14.45 14.39
N GLU A 127 -16.87 13.97 15.34
CA GLU A 127 -16.90 14.42 16.75
C GLU A 127 -16.23 15.78 17.00
N ARG A 128 -15.31 16.22 16.13
CA ARG A 128 -14.61 17.52 16.27
C ARG A 128 -15.27 18.67 15.50
N GLY A 129 -16.38 18.40 14.80
CA GLY A 129 -17.14 19.37 14.01
C GLY A 129 -18.55 19.64 14.53
N GLY A 130 -18.85 19.26 15.77
CA GLY A 130 -20.12 19.53 16.47
C GLY A 130 -19.98 20.65 17.48
#